data_AF-A0A957PJ91-F1
#
_entry.id   AF-A0A957PJ91-F1
#
_cell.length_a   1.000
_cell.length_b   1.000
_cell.length_c   1.000
_cell.angle_alpha   90.00
_cell.angle_beta   90.00
_cell.angle_gamma   90.00
#
_symmetry.space_group_name_H-M   'P 1'
#
loop_
_entity.id
_entity.type
_entity.pdbx_description
1 polymer ?
#
loop_
_entity_poly.entity_id
_entity_poly.type
_entity_poly.pdbx_seq_one_letter_code
_entity_poly.pdbx_strand_id
1 'polypeptide(L)'
;QLRQWLLHDRVRVVAILGIGGMGKTTLAARSVRELAGEWEGDRFDVVLWRSLVNAPPLTELLPPLLQLLSDQQLSSVPASLDEQLRLLVGYLRKQRVLLVLDNLESILEPAHAGAFRPGYEPYAQLIERTATLDHKSHLLLTSRERPRGYNRLERDSPLVQSLHLTGLDDTAGNELLMQRGLSGGGADEALLIKRYSGNPLALKLVADTIDEIFGGDIGEFLSEETLVFDDIRTVLNQQFGRLDELEVELLFWLTIEREPTAISTLRQNLLRRQSQKGLIDALRNLERRSLLARHNDGFALQNVIIEYLTDRLVEQVCQEIVAGQLNLLMRHSLLKAQAKEYVRQSQVRLIVAPIARALVTVLGRPALAEKLQTLLRSLSAQEISLSSYAAGNLLNLLVHLAIDMRGFDFSQLTLRETYLQGAILVDTNFAAVKFANTVFTDSFGTSSWIAISSDDQLMAVAFDSGEIGLWRLPNVQPERIWLGHERRVRWVAFSPDNQSLVSASLDQTVRVWDLRTGHCLRTFRAHQKGLHTAAFSPDGRYIASGGQDHLICLWNVKSGQLLATLRGHSDWINALAFHPNGQLLASASHDNTIRLWNVRVVDEQTPLADDPLIGTL
;
A
#
# COMPACT_ATOMS: atom_id res chain seq x y z
N GLN A 1 20.12 33.23 -8.42
CA GLN A 1 19.01 33.08 -9.39
C GLN A 1 18.06 34.29 -9.40
N LEU A 2 17.33 34.62 -8.33
CA LEU A 2 16.40 35.77 -8.31
C LEU A 2 17.04 37.08 -8.80
N ARG A 3 18.27 37.36 -8.35
CA ARG A 3 19.06 38.51 -8.82
C ARG A 3 19.23 38.53 -10.34
N GLN A 4 19.56 37.38 -10.94
CA GLN A 4 19.73 37.26 -12.39
C GLN A 4 18.42 37.53 -13.13
N TRP A 5 17.31 36.95 -12.65
CA TRP A 5 15.99 37.17 -13.22
C TRP A 5 15.50 38.62 -13.13
N LEU A 6 15.70 39.28 -11.99
CA LEU A 6 15.20 40.64 -11.74
C LEU A 6 16.12 41.74 -12.31
N LEU A 7 17.42 41.50 -12.44
CA LEU A 7 18.36 42.51 -12.95
C LEU A 7 18.71 42.31 -14.42
N HIS A 8 19.04 41.08 -14.82
CA HIS A 8 19.58 40.80 -16.15
C HIS A 8 18.49 40.36 -17.11
N ASP A 9 17.72 39.34 -16.74
CA ASP A 9 16.73 38.73 -17.64
C ASP A 9 15.41 39.53 -17.69
N ARG A 10 15.24 40.49 -16.76
CA ARG A 10 14.08 41.39 -16.64
C ARG A 10 12.74 40.65 -16.63
N VAL A 11 12.70 39.55 -15.89
CA VAL A 11 11.49 38.75 -15.68
C VAL A 11 10.43 39.60 -14.99
N ARG A 12 9.27 39.77 -15.63
CA ARG A 12 8.21 40.67 -15.14
C ARG A 12 7.47 40.11 -13.95
N VAL A 13 7.23 38.80 -13.91
CA VAL A 13 6.50 38.16 -12.81
C VAL A 13 7.27 36.94 -12.32
N VAL A 14 7.63 36.96 -11.03
CA VAL A 14 8.33 35.86 -10.38
C VAL A 14 7.50 35.32 -9.23
N ALA A 15 7.21 34.02 -9.22
CA ALA A 15 6.55 33.35 -8.09
C ALA A 15 7.55 32.50 -7.29
N ILE A 16 7.78 32.84 -6.02
CA ILE A 16 8.53 32.03 -5.07
C ILE A 16 7.55 31.06 -4.40
N LEU A 17 7.70 29.78 -4.68
CA LEU A 17 6.79 28.69 -4.30
C LEU A 17 7.49 27.68 -3.39
N GLY A 18 6.73 27.03 -2.51
CA GLY A 18 7.24 25.97 -1.63
C GLY A 18 6.40 25.80 -0.37
N ILE A 19 6.63 24.71 0.36
CA ILE A 19 5.87 24.38 1.57
C ILE A 19 6.03 25.45 2.67
N GLY A 20 5.27 25.30 3.76
CA GLY A 20 5.35 26.21 4.91
C GLY A 20 6.74 26.17 5.54
N GLY A 21 7.26 27.32 5.96
CA GLY A 21 8.56 27.39 6.64
C GLY A 21 9.80 27.46 5.73
N MET A 22 9.66 27.30 4.41
CA MET A 22 10.80 27.27 3.45
C MET A 22 11.56 28.60 3.26
N GLY A 23 11.26 29.64 4.04
CA GLY A 23 11.96 30.93 3.92
C GLY A 23 11.57 31.79 2.71
N LYS A 24 10.42 31.54 2.07
CA LYS A 24 9.94 32.32 0.89
C LYS A 24 9.94 33.84 1.14
N THR A 25 9.29 34.27 2.23
CA THR A 25 9.21 35.67 2.66
C THR A 25 10.59 36.24 2.99
N THR A 26 11.45 35.46 3.66
CA THR A 26 12.82 35.87 3.97
C THR A 26 13.65 36.09 2.71
N LEU A 27 13.53 35.20 1.72
CA LEU A 27 14.23 35.29 0.44
C LEU A 27 13.75 36.50 -0.37
N ALA A 28 12.44 36.74 -0.41
CA ALA A 28 11.87 37.94 -1.03
C ALA A 28 12.37 39.23 -0.34
N ALA A 29 12.36 39.27 1.00
CA ALA A 29 12.80 40.44 1.77
C ALA A 29 14.31 40.71 1.64
N ARG A 30 15.13 39.66 1.58
CA ARG A 30 16.57 39.77 1.31
C ARG A 30 16.82 40.30 -0.10
N SER A 31 16.13 39.75 -1.10
CA SER A 31 16.23 40.19 -2.49
C SER A 31 15.88 41.67 -2.63
N VAL A 32 14.80 42.12 -1.98
CA VAL A 32 14.41 43.53 -1.96
C VAL A 32 15.51 44.42 -1.36
N ARG A 33 16.07 44.03 -0.21
CA ARG A 33 17.14 44.80 0.45
C ARG A 33 18.40 44.92 -0.41
N GLU A 34 18.86 43.83 -0.99
CA GLU A 34 20.04 43.81 -1.86
C GLU A 34 19.82 44.67 -3.12
N LEU A 35 18.62 44.59 -3.72
CA LEU A 35 18.26 45.36 -4.92
C LEU A 35 18.07 46.86 -4.65
N ALA A 36 17.72 47.23 -3.41
CA ALA A 36 17.57 48.62 -3.00
C ALA A 36 18.91 49.27 -2.55
N GLY A 37 19.84 48.49 -2.00
CA GLY A 37 21.02 49.01 -1.29
C GLY A 37 22.31 49.19 -2.09
N GLU A 38 22.64 48.31 -3.05
CA GLU A 38 24.07 48.11 -3.43
C GLU A 38 24.43 48.23 -4.92
N TRP A 39 23.49 48.54 -5.82
CA TRP A 39 23.81 48.58 -7.25
C TRP A 39 23.94 50.00 -7.82
N GLU A 40 25.06 50.28 -8.49
CA GLU A 40 25.48 51.59 -9.01
C GLU A 40 24.88 51.98 -10.38
N GLY A 41 23.97 51.18 -10.97
CA GLY A 41 23.50 51.46 -12.34
C GLY A 41 22.05 51.16 -12.71
N ASP A 42 21.24 50.50 -11.88
CA ASP A 42 19.88 50.10 -12.29
C ASP A 42 18.93 49.86 -11.09
N ARG A 43 18.72 50.89 -10.27
CA ARG A 43 17.88 50.83 -9.05
C ARG A 43 16.39 50.89 -9.38
N PHE A 44 15.57 50.31 -8.52
CA PHE A 44 14.12 50.50 -8.55
C PHE A 44 13.77 51.90 -8.05
N ASP A 45 12.91 52.60 -8.80
CA ASP A 45 12.39 53.93 -8.43
C ASP A 45 11.50 53.82 -7.19
N VAL A 46 10.70 52.74 -7.11
CA VAL A 46 9.76 52.47 -6.01
C VAL A 46 9.75 50.98 -5.68
N VAL A 47 9.77 50.65 -4.39
CA VAL A 47 9.55 49.28 -3.90
C VAL A 47 8.28 49.27 -3.05
N LEU A 48 7.34 48.41 -3.41
CA LEU A 48 6.06 48.27 -2.72
C LEU A 48 5.93 46.86 -2.18
N TRP A 49 5.85 46.72 -0.86
CA TRP A 49 5.64 45.43 -0.20
C TRP A 49 4.25 45.37 0.41
N ARG A 50 3.49 44.34 0.06
CA ARG A 50 2.17 44.08 0.64
C ARG A 50 2.05 42.64 1.12
N SER A 51 1.79 42.48 2.42
CA SER A 51 1.31 41.21 2.96
C SER A 51 -0.16 41.02 2.59
N LEU A 52 -0.49 39.83 2.10
CA LEU A 52 -1.85 39.42 1.75
C LEU A 52 -2.57 38.66 2.87
N VAL A 53 -1.92 38.50 4.02
CA VAL A 53 -2.58 38.03 5.25
C VAL A 53 -3.59 39.09 5.68
N ASN A 54 -4.88 38.74 5.67
CA ASN A 54 -5.99 39.66 5.95
C ASN A 54 -6.04 40.91 5.06
N ALA A 55 -5.52 40.84 3.83
CA ALA A 55 -5.58 41.98 2.91
C ALA A 55 -6.98 42.19 2.34
N PRO A 56 -7.39 43.43 2.07
CA PRO A 56 -8.65 43.72 1.42
C PRO A 56 -8.61 43.36 -0.09
N PRO A 57 -9.78 43.34 -0.76
CA PRO A 57 -9.87 43.20 -2.21
C PRO A 57 -9.00 44.20 -2.96
N LEU A 58 -8.50 43.82 -4.14
CA LEU A 58 -7.63 44.70 -4.93
C LEU A 58 -8.32 46.02 -5.28
N THR A 59 -9.64 46.03 -5.44
CA THR A 59 -10.44 47.23 -5.72
C THR A 59 -10.30 48.30 -4.64
N GLU A 60 -10.01 47.92 -3.40
CA GLU A 60 -9.75 48.85 -2.29
C GLU A 60 -8.27 49.22 -2.18
N LEU A 61 -7.36 48.32 -2.59
CA LEU A 61 -5.91 48.58 -2.54
C LEU A 61 -5.39 49.38 -3.73
N LEU A 62 -6.00 49.25 -4.90
CA LEU A 62 -5.48 49.83 -6.13
C LEU A 62 -5.55 51.38 -6.14
N PRO A 63 -6.63 52.03 -5.65
CA PRO A 63 -6.67 53.49 -5.56
C PRO A 63 -5.54 54.13 -4.74
N PRO A 64 -5.25 53.71 -3.47
CA PRO A 64 -4.14 54.29 -2.72
C PRO A 64 -2.77 53.97 -3.34
N LEU A 65 -2.61 52.82 -4.00
CA LEU A 65 -1.39 52.48 -4.73
C LEU A 65 -1.16 53.41 -5.95
N LEU A 66 -2.22 53.71 -6.71
CA LEU A 66 -2.14 54.65 -7.83
C LEU A 66 -1.82 56.07 -7.36
N GLN A 67 -2.42 56.50 -6.24
CA GLN A 67 -2.13 57.82 -5.67
C GLN A 67 -0.65 57.93 -5.27
N LEU A 68 -0.08 56.87 -4.68
CA LEU A 68 1.33 56.81 -4.31
C LEU A 68 2.26 56.86 -5.53
N LEU A 69 2.00 56.07 -6.58
CA LEU A 69 2.81 56.05 -7.81
C LEU A 69 2.73 57.37 -8.61
N SER A 70 1.69 58.16 -8.35
CA SER A 70 1.51 59.47 -8.96
C SER A 70 2.09 60.63 -8.16
N ASP A 71 2.80 60.37 -7.04
CA ASP A 71 3.23 61.39 -6.08
C ASP A 71 2.08 62.29 -5.62
N GLN A 72 0.89 61.68 -5.42
CA GLN A 72 -0.37 62.34 -5.07
C GLN A 72 -0.92 63.36 -6.09
N GLN A 73 -0.45 63.34 -7.34
CA GLN A 73 -0.89 64.27 -8.38
C GLN A 73 -2.16 63.84 -9.12
N LEU A 74 -2.67 62.62 -8.88
CA LEU A 74 -3.94 62.17 -9.45
C LEU A 74 -5.12 62.96 -8.86
N SER A 75 -5.86 63.66 -9.72
CA SER A 75 -7.03 64.48 -9.33
C SER A 75 -8.23 63.64 -8.91
N SER A 76 -8.45 62.50 -9.57
CA SER A 76 -9.45 61.50 -9.19
C SER A 76 -9.06 60.12 -9.76
N VAL A 77 -9.15 59.08 -8.94
CA VAL A 77 -8.92 57.70 -9.39
C VAL A 77 -10.16 57.22 -10.16
N PRO A 78 -10.02 56.63 -11.35
CA PRO A 78 -11.16 56.10 -12.10
C PRO A 78 -11.94 55.05 -11.31
N ALA A 79 -13.26 54.97 -11.51
CA ALA A 79 -14.10 53.99 -10.81
C ALA A 79 -13.96 52.55 -11.36
N SER A 80 -13.58 52.40 -12.62
CA SER A 80 -13.46 51.10 -13.28
C SER A 80 -12.13 50.42 -12.96
N LEU A 81 -12.18 49.15 -12.54
CA LEU A 81 -11.00 48.33 -12.29
C LEU A 81 -10.08 48.23 -13.53
N ASP A 82 -10.64 48.07 -14.72
CA ASP A 82 -9.85 47.98 -15.96
C ASP A 82 -9.12 49.30 -16.29
N GLU A 83 -9.72 50.44 -15.94
CA GLU A 83 -9.06 51.75 -16.07
C GLU A 83 -7.95 51.93 -15.04
N GLN A 84 -8.21 51.53 -13.79
CA GLN A 84 -7.20 51.55 -12.73
C GLN A 84 -6.00 50.66 -13.07
N LEU A 85 -6.23 49.43 -13.57
CA LEU A 85 -5.16 48.52 -13.98
C LEU A 85 -4.39 49.05 -15.21
N ARG A 86 -5.08 49.67 -16.17
CA ARG A 86 -4.41 50.35 -17.30
C ARG A 86 -3.53 51.51 -16.85
N LEU A 87 -4.02 52.33 -15.91
CA LEU A 87 -3.23 53.40 -15.31
C LEU A 87 -2.01 52.85 -14.57
N LEU A 88 -2.19 51.79 -13.78
CA LEU A 88 -1.09 51.13 -13.08
C LEU A 88 0.01 50.73 -14.06
N VAL A 89 -0.33 50.00 -15.14
CA VAL A 89 0.64 49.60 -16.16
C VAL A 89 1.29 50.81 -16.83
N GLY A 90 0.55 51.91 -17.03
CA GLY A 90 1.10 53.19 -17.48
C GLY A 90 2.19 53.73 -16.55
N TYR A 91 1.99 53.67 -15.23
CA TYR A 91 3.03 54.02 -14.25
C TYR A 91 4.19 53.03 -14.26
N LEU A 92 3.93 51.72 -14.35
CA LEU A 92 4.97 50.68 -14.42
C LEU A 92 5.87 50.78 -15.66
N ARG A 93 5.42 51.46 -16.72
CA ARG A 93 6.22 51.83 -17.90
C ARG A 93 7.11 53.04 -17.64
N LYS A 94 6.60 54.05 -16.94
CA LYS A 94 7.31 55.30 -16.64
C LYS A 94 8.35 55.13 -15.54
N GLN A 95 8.00 54.40 -14.49
CA GLN A 95 8.82 54.13 -13.30
C GLN A 95 9.14 52.64 -13.21
N ARG A 96 10.33 52.30 -12.69
CA ARG A 96 10.77 50.93 -12.45
C ARG A 96 10.35 50.56 -11.03
N VAL A 97 9.24 49.85 -10.91
CA VAL A 97 8.64 49.46 -9.62
C VAL A 97 8.92 47.99 -9.33
N LEU A 98 9.25 47.67 -8.08
CA LEU A 98 9.23 46.30 -7.57
C LEU A 98 8.01 46.14 -6.66
N LEU A 99 6.99 45.43 -7.13
CA LEU A 99 5.79 45.10 -6.36
C LEU A 99 5.94 43.70 -5.77
N VAL A 100 5.87 43.57 -4.44
CA VAL A 100 5.92 42.30 -3.74
C VAL A 100 4.57 42.02 -3.09
N LEU A 101 3.95 40.90 -3.47
CA LEU A 101 2.75 40.36 -2.86
C LEU A 101 3.13 39.11 -2.06
N ASP A 102 3.15 39.25 -0.73
CA ASP A 102 3.58 38.21 0.19
C ASP A 102 2.38 37.40 0.73
N ASN A 103 2.49 36.08 0.79
CA ASN A 103 1.47 35.12 1.23
C ASN A 103 0.18 35.12 0.37
N LEU A 104 0.34 34.99 -0.96
CA LEU A 104 -0.78 34.96 -1.91
C LEU A 104 -1.82 33.88 -1.55
N GLU A 105 -1.42 32.77 -0.94
CA GLU A 105 -2.35 31.71 -0.53
C GLU A 105 -3.45 32.18 0.43
N SER A 106 -3.25 33.30 1.14
CA SER A 106 -4.22 33.88 2.07
C SER A 106 -5.48 34.39 1.38
N ILE A 107 -5.41 34.70 0.08
CA ILE A 107 -6.56 35.18 -0.72
C ILE A 107 -7.07 34.12 -1.72
N LEU A 108 -6.56 32.89 -1.63
CA LEU A 108 -6.99 31.76 -2.45
C LEU A 108 -8.10 30.94 -1.75
N GLU A 109 -8.96 30.32 -2.54
CA GLU A 109 -10.06 29.48 -2.09
C GLU A 109 -9.53 28.11 -1.61
N PRO A 110 -10.00 27.59 -0.45
CA PRO A 110 -9.61 26.25 0.02
C PRO A 110 -10.07 25.10 -0.89
N ALA A 111 -11.27 25.20 -1.46
CA ALA A 111 -11.92 24.12 -2.21
C ALA A 111 -11.29 23.87 -3.58
N HIS A 112 -10.80 24.92 -4.24
CA HIS A 112 -10.22 24.82 -5.58
C HIS A 112 -8.79 25.36 -5.56
N ALA A 113 -7.80 24.46 -5.48
CA ALA A 113 -6.39 24.85 -5.36
C ALA A 113 -5.95 25.83 -6.47
N GLY A 114 -5.45 27.00 -6.04
CA GLY A 114 -5.02 28.08 -6.91
C GLY A 114 -6.12 29.07 -7.34
N ALA A 115 -7.40 28.78 -7.10
CA ALA A 115 -8.49 29.73 -7.41
C ALA A 115 -8.53 30.86 -6.37
N PHE A 116 -8.91 32.06 -6.79
CA PHE A 116 -9.11 33.18 -5.87
C PHE A 116 -10.45 33.06 -5.15
N ARG A 117 -10.53 33.56 -3.91
CA ARG A 117 -11.80 33.66 -3.19
C ARG A 117 -12.74 34.65 -3.90
N PRO A 118 -14.07 34.51 -3.72
CA PRO A 118 -15.03 35.51 -4.20
C PRO A 118 -14.65 36.92 -3.76
N GLY A 119 -14.52 37.84 -4.72
CA GLY A 119 -14.11 39.24 -4.51
C GLY A 119 -12.60 39.49 -4.66
N TYR A 120 -11.77 38.45 -4.75
CA TYR A 120 -10.31 38.55 -4.91
C TYR A 120 -9.82 38.21 -6.33
N GLU A 121 -10.72 37.89 -7.25
CA GLU A 121 -10.43 37.66 -8.68
C GLU A 121 -9.66 38.81 -9.35
N PRO A 122 -9.85 40.09 -8.99
CA PRO A 122 -9.02 41.19 -9.50
C PRO A 122 -7.50 41.00 -9.34
N TYR A 123 -7.03 40.27 -8.33
CA TYR A 123 -5.59 39.94 -8.21
C TYR A 123 -5.09 39.04 -9.34
N ALA A 124 -5.94 38.15 -9.87
CA ALA A 124 -5.61 37.36 -11.05
C ALA A 124 -5.38 38.26 -12.27
N GLN A 125 -6.23 39.27 -12.45
CA GLN A 125 -6.11 40.24 -13.54
C GLN A 125 -4.84 41.07 -13.40
N LEU A 126 -4.46 41.48 -12.18
CA LEU A 126 -3.19 42.17 -11.95
C LEU A 126 -1.98 41.32 -12.38
N ILE A 127 -1.96 40.04 -12.00
CA ILE A 127 -0.88 39.11 -12.38
C ILE A 127 -0.85 38.92 -13.90
N GLU A 128 -1.99 38.73 -14.54
CA GLU A 128 -2.09 38.55 -15.99
C GLU A 128 -1.65 39.81 -16.77
N ARG A 129 -2.11 40.99 -16.35
CA ARG A 129 -1.75 42.27 -17.00
C ARG A 129 -0.25 42.57 -16.86
N THR A 130 0.34 42.30 -15.70
CA THR A 130 1.79 42.48 -15.49
C THR A 130 2.63 41.43 -16.21
N ALA A 131 2.12 40.21 -16.38
CA ALA A 131 2.78 39.19 -17.18
C ALA A 131 2.79 39.52 -18.69
N THR A 132 1.67 40.04 -19.21
CA THR A 132 1.45 40.16 -20.66
C THR A 132 1.79 41.53 -21.24
N LEU A 133 1.59 42.62 -20.50
CA LEU A 133 1.78 43.97 -21.03
C LEU A 133 3.22 44.46 -20.84
N ASP A 134 3.72 45.20 -21.82
CA ASP A 134 5.08 45.74 -21.76
C ASP A 134 5.24 46.80 -20.67
N HIS A 135 6.21 46.58 -19.79
CA HIS A 135 6.66 47.53 -18.76
C HIS A 135 8.07 47.16 -18.28
N LYS A 136 8.71 48.07 -17.53
CA LYS A 136 10.05 47.85 -16.94
C LYS A 136 10.03 47.39 -15.48
N SER A 137 8.83 47.26 -14.90
CA SER A 137 8.61 46.88 -13.50
C SER A 137 8.54 45.36 -13.29
N HIS A 138 8.56 44.94 -12.03
CA HIS A 138 8.62 43.53 -11.62
C HIS A 138 7.59 43.24 -10.52
N LEU A 139 6.91 42.10 -10.61
CA LEU A 139 5.97 41.58 -9.62
C LEU A 139 6.55 40.29 -9.01
N LEU A 140 6.83 40.34 -7.72
CA LEU A 140 7.29 39.19 -6.94
C LEU A 140 6.14 38.66 -6.08
N LEU A 141 5.84 37.38 -6.21
CA LEU A 141 4.81 36.70 -5.44
C LEU A 141 5.47 35.70 -4.51
N THR A 142 5.06 35.63 -3.24
CA THR A 142 5.35 34.46 -2.40
C THR A 142 4.06 33.69 -2.17
N SER A 143 4.11 32.36 -2.32
CA SER A 143 2.94 31.53 -2.08
C SER A 143 3.28 30.10 -1.71
N ARG A 144 2.42 29.45 -0.92
CA ARG A 144 2.43 27.98 -0.75
C ARG A 144 1.74 27.27 -1.90
N GLU A 145 0.79 27.96 -2.52
CA GLU A 145 -0.06 27.42 -3.58
C GLU A 145 0.16 28.19 -4.89
N ARG A 146 0.36 27.50 -6.01
CA ARG A 146 0.48 28.18 -7.30
C ARG A 146 -0.90 28.69 -7.77
N PRO A 147 -1.04 30.00 -8.10
CA PRO A 147 -2.33 30.54 -8.54
C PRO A 147 -2.75 29.97 -9.90
N ARG A 148 -4.07 29.85 -10.09
CA ARG A 148 -4.69 29.29 -11.30
C ARG A 148 -4.36 30.18 -12.50
N GLY A 149 -4.01 29.55 -13.62
CA GLY A 149 -3.59 30.24 -14.84
C GLY A 149 -2.10 30.58 -14.91
N TYR A 150 -1.37 30.58 -13.79
CA TYR A 150 0.06 30.92 -13.79
C TYR A 150 0.92 29.99 -14.65
N ASN A 151 0.63 28.68 -14.65
CA ASN A 151 1.32 27.71 -15.52
C ASN A 151 1.20 28.04 -17.01
N ARG A 152 0.08 28.64 -17.41
CA ARG A 152 -0.12 29.06 -18.80
C ARG A 152 0.78 30.26 -19.09
N LEU A 153 0.79 31.26 -18.20
CA LEU A 153 1.63 32.45 -18.34
C LEU A 153 3.13 32.10 -18.39
N GLU A 154 3.60 31.19 -17.53
CA GLU A 154 4.99 30.71 -17.49
C GLU A 154 5.39 29.94 -18.75
N ARG A 155 4.47 29.20 -19.37
CA ARG A 155 4.72 28.52 -20.65
C ARG A 155 4.70 29.47 -21.84
N ASP A 156 3.79 30.44 -21.81
CA ASP A 156 3.55 31.36 -22.91
C ASP A 156 4.61 32.48 -22.98
N SER A 157 5.33 32.77 -21.89
CA SER A 157 6.32 33.84 -21.84
C SER A 157 7.52 33.51 -20.94
N PRO A 158 8.77 33.68 -21.40
CA PRO A 158 9.97 33.54 -20.55
C PRO A 158 10.08 34.64 -19.49
N LEU A 159 9.28 35.71 -19.60
CA LEU A 159 9.21 36.81 -18.63
C LEU A 159 8.35 36.49 -17.40
N VAL A 160 7.86 35.26 -17.30
CA VAL A 160 7.17 34.72 -16.13
C VAL A 160 7.93 33.49 -15.67
N GLN A 161 8.42 33.49 -14.43
CA GLN A 161 9.24 32.40 -13.90
C GLN A 161 8.80 32.02 -12.49
N SER A 162 8.92 30.75 -12.14
CA SER A 162 8.73 30.29 -10.77
C SER A 162 10.01 29.74 -10.15
N LEU A 163 10.26 30.13 -8.90
CA LEU A 163 11.32 29.58 -8.07
C LEU A 163 10.70 28.64 -7.05
N HIS A 164 10.95 27.34 -7.19
CA HIS A 164 10.54 26.34 -6.19
C HIS A 164 11.63 26.15 -5.14
N LEU A 165 11.29 26.40 -3.89
CA LEU A 165 12.18 26.13 -2.76
C LEU A 165 12.03 24.68 -2.30
N THR A 166 13.11 23.91 -2.43
CA THR A 166 13.18 22.49 -2.07
C THR A 166 13.82 22.23 -0.70
N GLY A 167 14.38 23.26 -0.06
CA GLY A 167 15.04 23.18 1.24
C GLY A 167 16.44 23.76 1.20
N LEU A 168 17.07 23.91 2.36
CA LEU A 168 18.51 24.13 2.48
C LEU A 168 19.25 22.85 2.06
N ASP A 169 20.37 23.03 1.37
CA ASP A 169 21.33 21.95 1.17
C ASP A 169 22.07 21.63 2.48
N ASP A 170 22.85 20.54 2.49
CA ASP A 170 23.56 20.10 3.69
C ASP A 170 24.52 21.18 4.21
N THR A 171 25.14 21.96 3.33
CA THR A 171 26.06 23.04 3.71
C THR A 171 25.36 24.20 4.43
N ALA A 172 24.28 24.73 3.85
CA ALA A 172 23.52 25.83 4.43
C ALA A 172 22.71 25.38 5.65
N GLY A 173 22.25 24.12 5.65
CA GLY A 173 21.63 23.50 6.82
C GLY A 173 22.61 23.37 7.98
N ASN A 174 23.83 22.89 7.72
CA ASN A 174 24.88 22.80 8.74
C ASN A 174 25.25 24.17 9.29
N GLU A 175 25.38 25.19 8.43
CA GLU A 175 25.65 26.56 8.88
C GLU A 175 24.54 27.08 9.81
N LEU A 176 23.28 26.78 9.50
CA LEU A 176 22.15 27.14 10.36
C LEU A 176 22.19 26.42 11.72
N LEU A 177 22.52 25.13 11.75
CA LEU A 177 22.62 24.35 12.98
C LEU A 177 23.82 24.81 13.83
N MET A 178 24.97 25.09 13.21
CA MET A 178 26.17 25.62 13.89
C MET A 178 25.93 27.00 14.49
N GLN A 179 25.21 27.88 13.80
CA GLN A 179 24.83 29.20 14.35
C GLN A 179 23.97 29.09 15.61
N ARG A 180 23.34 27.94 15.86
CA ARG A 180 22.55 27.63 17.05
C ARG A 180 23.32 26.86 18.11
N GLY A 181 24.64 26.67 17.94
CA GLY A 181 25.48 26.04 18.95
C GLY A 181 25.37 24.52 19.03
N LEU A 182 24.69 23.88 18.07
CA LEU A 182 24.56 22.43 18.04
C LEU A 182 25.87 21.75 17.62
N SER A 183 26.12 20.58 18.19
CA SER A 183 27.25 19.71 17.85
C SER A 183 26.77 18.32 17.46
N GLY A 184 27.20 17.83 16.30
CA GLY A 184 26.98 16.47 15.83
C GLY A 184 28.20 15.92 15.09
N GLY A 185 28.19 14.62 14.80
CA GLY A 185 29.29 13.94 14.12
C GLY A 185 29.31 14.12 12.59
N GLY A 186 28.94 15.26 12.02
CA GLY A 186 28.79 15.53 10.58
C GLY A 186 27.69 14.71 9.86
N ALA A 187 27.63 13.41 10.13
CA ALA A 187 26.62 12.49 9.64
C ALA A 187 25.27 12.71 10.33
N ASP A 188 25.27 13.09 11.61
CA ASP A 188 24.06 13.35 12.39
C ASP A 188 23.37 14.62 11.91
N GLU A 189 24.12 15.69 11.61
CA GLU A 189 23.59 16.91 11.02
C GLU A 189 23.00 16.64 9.63
N ALA A 190 23.71 15.90 8.78
CA ALA A 190 23.23 15.54 7.45
C ALA A 190 21.93 14.71 7.54
N LEU A 191 21.84 13.79 8.51
CA LEU A 191 20.64 13.00 8.74
C LEU A 191 19.48 13.88 9.23
N LEU A 192 19.73 14.81 10.14
CA LEU A 192 18.73 15.76 10.65
C LEU A 192 18.21 16.67 9.53
N ILE A 193 19.10 17.26 8.73
CA ILE A 193 18.76 18.11 7.59
C ILE A 193 17.90 17.34 6.58
N LYS A 194 18.32 16.12 6.24
CA LYS A 194 17.58 15.24 5.34
C LYS A 194 16.21 14.86 5.89
N ARG A 195 16.10 14.62 7.20
CA ARG A 195 14.82 14.31 7.87
C ARG A 195 13.83 15.46 7.75
N TYR A 196 14.30 16.69 7.99
CA TYR A 196 13.49 17.89 7.85
C TYR A 196 13.48 18.48 6.43
N SER A 197 13.98 17.75 5.42
CA SER A 197 14.04 18.18 4.01
C SER A 197 14.65 19.58 3.84
N GLY A 198 15.63 19.93 4.68
CA GLY A 198 16.23 21.26 4.70
C GLY A 198 15.26 22.41 5.02
N ASN A 199 14.09 22.15 5.62
CA ASN A 199 13.13 23.21 5.92
C ASN A 199 13.70 24.16 7.01
N PRO A 200 14.00 25.43 6.69
CA PRO A 200 14.69 26.34 7.61
C PRO A 200 13.92 26.59 8.91
N LEU A 201 12.59 26.70 8.86
CA LEU A 201 11.79 26.92 10.06
C LEU A 201 11.81 25.67 10.94
N ALA A 202 11.65 24.50 10.32
CA ALA A 202 11.68 23.24 11.04
C ALA A 202 13.03 23.01 11.73
N LEU A 203 14.13 23.23 11.00
CA LEU A 203 15.47 23.08 11.55
C LEU A 203 15.75 24.05 12.69
N LYS A 204 15.23 25.30 12.64
CA LYS A 204 15.37 26.24 13.75
C LYS A 204 14.64 25.79 15.01
N LEU A 205 13.39 25.36 14.87
CA LEU A 205 12.55 24.93 15.99
C LEU A 205 13.12 23.68 16.68
N VAL A 206 13.56 22.72 15.86
CA VAL A 206 14.19 21.50 16.36
C VAL A 206 15.55 21.81 16.96
N ALA A 207 16.32 22.74 16.38
CA ALA A 207 17.57 23.17 16.98
C ALA A 207 17.39 23.75 18.39
N ASP A 208 16.36 24.58 18.59
CA ASP A 208 16.05 25.14 19.91
C ASP A 208 15.68 24.01 20.90
N THR A 209 14.93 22.99 20.46
CA THR A 209 14.61 21.83 21.29
C THR A 209 15.86 21.00 21.65
N ILE A 210 16.76 20.77 20.69
CA ILE A 210 18.00 20.00 20.92
C ILE A 210 18.91 20.73 21.91
N ASP A 211 19.02 22.05 21.77
CA ASP A 211 19.79 22.88 22.70
C ASP A 211 19.20 22.83 24.12
N GLU A 212 17.87 22.99 24.24
CA GLU A 212 17.18 23.03 25.54
C GLU A 212 17.13 21.68 26.28
N ILE A 213 16.88 20.57 25.57
CA ILE A 213 16.63 19.26 26.18
C ILE A 213 17.87 18.36 26.17
N PHE A 214 18.66 18.42 25.10
CA PHE A 214 19.78 17.52 24.83
C PHE A 214 21.13 18.23 24.89
N GLY A 215 21.18 19.47 25.38
CA GLY A 215 22.42 20.24 25.55
C GLY A 215 23.18 20.46 24.24
N GLY A 216 22.49 20.45 23.10
CA GLY A 216 23.07 20.66 21.79
C GLY A 216 23.58 19.39 21.09
N ASP A 217 23.44 18.20 21.67
CA ASP A 217 23.86 16.93 21.05
C ASP A 217 22.78 16.38 20.09
N ILE A 218 23.09 16.40 18.79
CA ILE A 218 22.18 15.90 17.75
C ILE A 218 22.10 14.37 17.76
N GLY A 219 23.18 13.68 18.09
CA GLY A 219 23.24 12.21 18.11
C GLY A 219 22.34 11.63 19.20
N GLU A 220 22.37 12.24 20.40
CA GLU A 220 21.47 11.87 21.50
C GLU A 220 20.00 12.05 21.12
N PHE A 221 19.64 13.20 20.54
CA PHE A 221 18.29 13.44 20.03
C PHE A 221 17.84 12.41 18.99
N LEU A 222 18.71 12.09 18.02
CA LEU A 222 18.38 11.11 16.98
C LEU A 222 18.21 9.68 17.51
N SER A 223 18.80 9.38 18.67
CA SER A 223 18.72 8.05 19.30
C SER A 223 17.39 7.78 20.01
N GLU A 224 16.69 8.82 20.47
CA GLU A 224 15.48 8.71 21.31
C GLU A 224 14.17 8.43 20.51
N GLU A 225 14.25 8.19 19.19
CA GLU A 225 13.12 8.00 18.25
C GLU A 225 11.99 9.06 18.35
N THR A 226 12.17 10.13 19.13
CA THR A 226 11.12 11.08 19.48
C THR A 226 11.18 12.27 18.55
N LEU A 227 10.08 12.45 17.84
CA LEU A 227 9.90 13.53 16.90
C LEU A 227 9.26 14.72 17.62
N VAL A 228 10.06 15.74 17.94
CA VAL A 228 9.50 17.01 18.42
C VAL A 228 9.00 17.80 17.21
N PHE A 229 7.67 17.92 17.15
CA PHE A 229 6.97 18.50 15.99
C PHE A 229 5.97 19.60 16.35
N ASP A 230 5.78 19.98 17.60
CA ASP A 230 4.62 20.81 18.01
C ASP A 230 4.50 22.14 17.25
N ASP A 231 5.61 22.81 16.99
CA ASP A 231 5.59 24.09 16.27
C ASP A 231 5.43 23.95 14.75
N ILE A 232 5.99 22.89 14.14
CA ILE A 232 5.80 22.59 12.70
C ILE A 232 4.39 22.03 12.46
N ARG A 233 3.86 21.23 13.40
CA ARG A 233 2.50 20.68 13.39
C ARG A 233 1.50 21.80 13.19
N THR A 234 1.65 22.94 13.87
CA THR A 234 0.73 24.07 13.71
C THR A 234 0.71 24.60 12.27
N VAL A 235 1.88 24.80 11.66
CA VAL A 235 1.99 25.29 10.27
C VAL A 235 1.44 24.27 9.27
N LEU A 236 1.75 22.99 9.47
CA LEU A 236 1.25 21.91 8.63
C LEU A 236 -0.27 21.75 8.81
N ASN A 237 -0.79 21.68 10.04
CA ASN A 237 -2.21 21.58 10.35
C ASN A 237 -3.05 22.62 9.61
N GLN A 238 -2.57 23.88 9.53
CA GLN A 238 -3.24 24.93 8.75
C GLN A 238 -3.30 24.63 7.25
N GLN A 239 -2.28 23.99 6.68
CA GLN A 239 -2.28 23.57 5.27
C GLN A 239 -3.20 22.36 5.05
N PHE A 240 -3.14 21.38 5.95
CA PHE A 240 -3.99 20.18 5.88
C PHE A 240 -5.47 20.49 6.11
N GLY A 241 -5.81 21.49 6.93
CA GLY A 241 -7.19 21.92 7.18
C GLY A 241 -7.88 22.52 5.95
N ARG A 242 -7.14 22.82 4.88
CA ARG A 242 -7.68 23.32 3.61
C ARG A 242 -7.91 22.22 2.57
N LEU A 243 -7.63 20.96 2.90
CA LEU A 243 -7.73 19.82 1.99
C LEU A 243 -9.12 19.19 2.03
N ASP A 244 -9.55 18.63 0.90
CA ASP A 244 -10.75 17.80 0.83
C ASP A 244 -10.52 16.36 1.32
N GLU A 245 -11.60 15.57 1.46
CA GLU A 245 -11.55 14.20 1.99
C GLU A 245 -10.68 13.27 1.11
N LEU A 246 -10.71 13.45 -0.22
CA LEU A 246 -9.95 12.62 -1.16
C LEU A 246 -8.47 12.99 -1.16
N GLU A 247 -8.14 14.28 -1.09
CA GLU A 247 -6.79 14.80 -0.94
C GLU A 247 -6.15 14.21 0.34
N VAL A 248 -6.85 14.25 1.47
CA VAL A 248 -6.38 13.63 2.73
C VAL A 248 -6.21 12.12 2.59
N GLU A 249 -7.18 11.42 1.98
CA GLU A 249 -7.11 9.98 1.76
C GLU A 249 -5.88 9.59 0.92
N LEU A 250 -5.58 10.35 -0.13
CA LEU A 250 -4.41 10.14 -1.00
C LEU A 250 -3.08 10.41 -0.29
N LEU A 251 -3.02 11.44 0.55
CA LEU A 251 -1.82 11.76 1.32
C LEU A 251 -1.49 10.64 2.32
N PHE A 252 -2.49 10.06 2.99
CA PHE A 252 -2.28 8.87 3.82
C PHE A 252 -1.82 7.66 3.00
N TRP A 253 -2.41 7.41 1.84
CA TRP A 253 -1.95 6.31 0.97
C TRP A 253 -0.49 6.47 0.53
N LEU A 254 -0.09 7.66 0.09
CA LEU A 254 1.29 7.94 -0.27
C LEU A 254 2.26 7.82 0.92
N THR A 255 1.78 8.12 2.13
CA THR A 255 2.54 7.93 3.38
C THR A 255 2.75 6.44 3.68
N ILE A 256 1.73 5.61 3.45
CA ILE A 256 1.80 4.16 3.66
C ILE A 256 2.68 3.48 2.60
N GLU A 257 2.58 3.89 1.33
CA GLU A 257 3.34 3.29 0.23
C GLU A 257 4.85 3.52 0.38
N ARG A 258 5.28 4.63 1.00
CA ARG A 258 6.69 4.97 1.28
C ARG A 258 7.63 5.01 0.06
N GLU A 259 7.08 4.86 -1.15
CA GLU A 259 7.79 4.93 -2.43
C GLU A 259 6.99 5.78 -3.43
N PRO A 260 7.64 6.32 -4.49
CA PRO A 260 6.92 6.94 -5.60
C PRO A 260 5.86 5.99 -6.15
N THR A 261 4.60 6.44 -6.13
CA THR A 261 3.45 5.58 -6.40
C THR A 261 2.70 6.02 -7.67
N ALA A 262 2.44 5.06 -8.56
CA ALA A 262 1.66 5.29 -9.77
C ALA A 262 0.16 5.51 -9.47
N ILE A 263 -0.51 6.28 -10.34
CA ILE A 263 -1.96 6.55 -10.24
C ILE A 263 -2.79 5.25 -10.24
N SER A 264 -2.36 4.24 -11.00
CA SER A 264 -3.03 2.93 -11.05
C SER A 264 -3.05 2.24 -9.69
N THR A 265 -1.94 2.28 -8.96
CA THR A 265 -1.81 1.69 -7.62
C THR A 265 -2.66 2.45 -6.61
N LEU A 266 -2.59 3.80 -6.60
CA LEU A 266 -3.46 4.62 -5.76
C LEU A 266 -4.94 4.32 -6.01
N ARG A 267 -5.34 4.17 -7.28
CA ARG A 267 -6.73 3.83 -7.63
C ARG A 267 -7.15 2.45 -7.12
N GLN A 268 -6.26 1.46 -7.10
CA GLN A 268 -6.56 0.12 -6.57
C GLN A 268 -6.70 0.10 -5.04
N ASN A 269 -6.01 1.01 -4.36
CA ASN A 269 -6.05 1.13 -2.91
C ASN A 269 -7.38 1.75 -2.42
N LEU A 270 -7.95 2.69 -3.17
CA LEU A 270 -9.20 3.39 -2.82
C LEU A 270 -10.41 2.43 -2.85
N LEU A 271 -11.18 2.40 -1.76
CA LEU A 271 -12.38 1.54 -1.65
C LEU A 271 -13.58 2.11 -2.39
N ARG A 272 -13.73 3.44 -2.42
CA ARG A 272 -14.78 4.12 -3.18
C ARG A 272 -14.37 4.18 -4.65
N ARG A 273 -15.26 3.78 -5.57
CA ARG A 273 -15.05 3.97 -7.01
C ARG A 273 -14.99 5.45 -7.34
N GLN A 274 -13.78 5.99 -7.43
CA GLN A 274 -13.57 7.37 -7.84
C GLN A 274 -13.60 7.47 -9.37
N SER A 275 -14.14 8.58 -9.88
CA SER A 275 -13.97 8.91 -11.30
C SER A 275 -12.49 9.18 -11.56
N GLN A 276 -11.97 8.72 -12.71
CA GLN A 276 -10.58 8.97 -13.09
C GLN A 276 -10.27 10.49 -13.10
N LYS A 277 -11.26 11.31 -13.45
CA LYS A 277 -11.18 12.77 -13.41
C LYS A 277 -10.95 13.28 -11.99
N GLY A 278 -11.77 12.85 -11.02
CA GLY A 278 -11.65 13.28 -9.62
C GLY A 278 -10.29 12.96 -9.00
N LEU A 279 -9.76 11.76 -9.26
CA LEU A 279 -8.43 11.36 -8.79
C LEU A 279 -7.31 12.25 -9.36
N ILE A 280 -7.37 12.54 -10.66
CA ILE A 280 -6.39 13.42 -11.33
C ILE A 280 -6.50 14.85 -10.80
N ASP A 281 -7.70 15.35 -10.58
CA ASP A 281 -7.92 16.72 -10.08
C ASP A 281 -7.40 16.86 -8.64
N ALA A 282 -7.63 15.87 -7.76
CA ALA A 282 -7.07 15.85 -6.41
C ALA A 282 -5.53 15.83 -6.41
N LEU A 283 -4.90 14.96 -7.22
CA LEU A 283 -3.43 14.92 -7.34
C LEU A 283 -2.85 16.25 -7.86
N ARG A 284 -3.51 16.89 -8.83
CA ARG A 284 -3.12 18.21 -9.34
C ARG A 284 -3.26 19.30 -8.29
N ASN A 285 -4.30 19.24 -7.46
CA ASN A 285 -4.48 20.21 -6.38
C ASN A 285 -3.38 20.07 -5.34
N LEU A 286 -3.05 18.85 -4.91
CA LEU A 286 -1.93 18.56 -4.01
C LEU A 286 -0.58 19.02 -4.58
N GLU A 287 -0.33 18.82 -5.87
CA GLU A 287 0.86 19.34 -6.57
C GLU A 287 0.90 20.87 -6.56
N ARG A 288 -0.23 21.55 -6.84
CA ARG A 288 -0.30 23.02 -6.78
C ARG A 288 -0.04 23.57 -5.39
N ARG A 289 -0.40 22.83 -4.34
CA ARG A 289 -0.13 23.17 -2.93
C ARG A 289 1.32 22.87 -2.50
N SER A 290 2.16 22.42 -3.43
CA SER A 290 3.56 22.04 -3.20
C SER A 290 3.74 20.88 -2.20
N LEU A 291 2.70 20.07 -1.96
CA LEU A 291 2.75 18.93 -1.02
C LEU A 291 3.27 17.64 -1.68
N LEU A 292 3.19 17.56 -3.02
CA LEU A 292 3.65 16.42 -3.81
C LEU A 292 4.86 16.76 -4.66
N ALA A 293 5.74 15.78 -4.83
CA ALA A 293 6.77 15.74 -5.84
C ALA A 293 6.39 14.70 -6.90
N ARG A 294 6.66 15.03 -8.17
CA ARG A 294 6.49 14.11 -9.29
C ARG A 294 7.83 13.50 -9.68
N HIS A 295 7.87 12.18 -9.69
CA HIS A 295 9.01 11.39 -10.16
C HIS A 295 8.63 10.63 -11.44
N ASN A 296 9.61 10.02 -12.09
CA ASN A 296 9.37 9.20 -13.30
C ASN A 296 8.41 8.03 -13.00
N ASP A 297 8.51 7.46 -11.80
CA ASP A 297 7.77 6.25 -11.40
C ASP A 297 6.45 6.54 -10.67
N GLY A 298 6.12 7.81 -10.42
CA GLY A 298 4.88 8.17 -9.75
C GLY A 298 4.93 9.45 -8.92
N PHE A 299 4.00 9.56 -7.99
CA PHE A 299 3.90 10.67 -7.03
C PHE A 299 4.54 10.27 -5.71
N ALA A 300 5.28 11.19 -5.10
CA ALA A 300 5.85 11.01 -3.77
C ALA A 300 5.62 12.26 -2.92
N LEU A 301 5.73 12.08 -1.60
CA LEU A 301 5.67 13.15 -0.63
C LEU A 301 7.07 13.61 -0.23
N GLN A 302 7.18 14.86 0.21
CA GLN A 302 8.42 15.34 0.85
C GLN A 302 8.57 14.68 2.23
N ASN A 303 9.80 14.44 2.70
CA ASN A 303 10.03 13.67 3.93
C ASN A 303 9.33 14.30 5.15
N VAL A 304 9.37 15.63 5.28
CA VAL A 304 8.66 16.35 6.37
C VAL A 304 7.17 16.02 6.39
N ILE A 305 6.56 15.88 5.22
CA ILE A 305 5.13 15.56 5.07
C ILE A 305 4.88 14.09 5.42
N ILE A 306 5.76 13.18 5.00
CA ILE A 306 5.67 11.75 5.34
C ILE A 306 5.76 11.56 6.86
N GLU A 307 6.72 12.21 7.52
CA GLU A 307 6.92 12.11 8.97
C GLU A 307 5.69 12.66 9.71
N TYR A 308 5.23 13.87 9.38
CA TYR A 308 4.02 14.46 9.99
C TYR A 308 2.77 13.59 9.78
N LEU A 309 2.57 13.06 8.57
CA LEU A 309 1.41 12.20 8.29
C LEU A 309 1.53 10.82 8.95
N THR A 310 2.74 10.32 9.17
CA THR A 310 2.98 9.07 9.90
C THR A 310 2.53 9.22 11.34
N ASP A 311 2.98 10.28 12.02
CA ASP A 311 2.57 10.55 13.40
C ASP A 311 1.06 10.70 13.51
N ARG A 312 0.46 11.49 12.60
CA ARG A 312 -0.98 11.70 12.58
C ARG A 312 -1.75 10.40 12.31
N LEU A 313 -1.25 9.54 11.43
CA LEU A 313 -1.82 8.20 11.16
C LEU A 313 -1.79 7.35 12.44
N VAL A 314 -0.65 7.30 13.14
CA VAL A 314 -0.48 6.55 14.39
C VAL A 314 -1.44 7.06 15.47
N GLU A 315 -1.46 8.37 15.73
CA GLU A 315 -2.31 9.00 16.74
C GLU A 315 -3.81 8.74 16.45
N GLN A 316 -4.24 8.93 15.20
CA GLN A 316 -5.63 8.71 14.81
C GLN A 316 -6.03 7.24 14.92
N VAL A 317 -5.20 6.29 14.47
CA VAL A 317 -5.50 4.85 14.58
C VAL A 317 -5.59 4.43 16.05
N CYS A 318 -4.71 4.91 16.91
CA CYS A 318 -4.78 4.64 18.34
C CYS A 318 -6.10 5.16 18.94
N GLN A 319 -6.50 6.39 18.61
CA GLN A 319 -7.78 6.96 19.05
C GLN A 319 -8.98 6.14 18.55
N GLU A 320 -8.99 5.73 17.29
CA GLU A 320 -10.06 4.92 16.70
C GLU A 320 -10.22 3.57 17.40
N ILE A 321 -9.12 2.87 17.71
CA ILE A 321 -9.15 1.58 18.39
C ILE A 321 -9.67 1.74 19.83
N VAL A 322 -9.20 2.76 20.57
CA VAL A 322 -9.66 3.02 21.94
C VAL A 322 -11.14 3.39 21.96
N ALA A 323 -11.56 4.32 21.10
CA ALA A 323 -12.95 4.77 20.98
C ALA A 323 -13.89 3.71 20.39
N GLY A 324 -13.35 2.76 19.62
CA GLY A 324 -14.12 1.75 18.89
C GLY A 324 -14.85 2.28 17.65
N GLN A 325 -14.41 3.41 17.11
CA GLN A 325 -14.98 4.04 15.91
C GLN A 325 -13.96 3.97 14.78
N LEU A 326 -14.07 2.94 13.94
CA LEU A 326 -13.09 2.65 12.88
C LEU A 326 -13.45 3.43 11.62
N ASN A 327 -12.65 4.41 11.21
CA ASN A 327 -12.88 5.18 9.97
C ASN A 327 -11.64 5.09 9.06
N LEU A 328 -10.49 5.53 9.56
CA LEU A 328 -9.20 5.43 8.89
C LEU A 328 -8.79 3.96 8.73
N LEU A 329 -8.98 3.14 9.78
CA LEU A 329 -8.72 1.71 9.73
C LEU A 329 -9.57 0.96 8.69
N MET A 330 -10.75 1.47 8.35
CA MET A 330 -11.57 0.88 7.29
C MET A 330 -11.05 1.20 5.90
N ARG A 331 -10.44 2.38 5.70
CA ARG A 331 -10.10 2.95 4.38
C ARG A 331 -8.66 2.75 3.97
N HIS A 332 -7.75 2.58 4.94
CA HIS A 332 -6.32 2.49 4.72
C HIS A 332 -5.76 1.21 5.32
N SER A 333 -4.73 0.65 4.67
CA SER A 333 -3.98 -0.45 5.26
C SER A 333 -2.84 0.08 6.13
N LEU A 334 -2.58 -0.54 7.28
CA LEU A 334 -1.40 -0.23 8.09
C LEU A 334 -0.12 -0.84 7.52
N LEU A 335 -0.26 -1.91 6.73
CA LEU A 335 0.82 -2.69 6.15
C LEU A 335 0.36 -3.25 4.80
N LYS A 336 1.26 -3.36 3.82
CA LYS A 336 0.96 -4.02 2.54
C LYS A 336 1.67 -5.36 2.46
N ALA A 337 0.89 -6.44 2.46
CA ALA A 337 1.44 -7.80 2.52
C ALA A 337 2.16 -8.20 1.22
N GLN A 338 1.83 -7.56 0.09
CA GLN A 338 2.52 -7.77 -1.19
C GLN A 338 3.65 -6.75 -1.46
N ALA A 339 3.95 -5.85 -0.51
CA ALA A 339 5.05 -4.90 -0.67
C ALA A 339 6.42 -5.59 -0.65
N LYS A 340 7.42 -4.90 -1.23
CA LYS A 340 8.82 -5.31 -1.11
C LYS A 340 9.22 -5.36 0.37
N GLU A 341 10.15 -6.25 0.71
CA GLU A 341 10.48 -6.54 2.11
C GLU A 341 10.96 -5.32 2.89
N TYR A 342 11.83 -4.48 2.31
CA TYR A 342 12.29 -3.27 2.98
C TYR A 342 11.17 -2.24 3.21
N VAL A 343 10.20 -2.14 2.30
CA VAL A 343 9.03 -1.25 2.46
C VAL A 343 8.17 -1.77 3.61
N ARG A 344 7.91 -3.08 3.63
CA ARG A 344 7.13 -3.74 4.69
C ARG A 344 7.80 -3.56 6.05
N GLN A 345 9.11 -3.78 6.15
CA GLN A 345 9.87 -3.54 7.39
C GLN A 345 9.78 -2.09 7.84
N SER A 346 9.85 -1.13 6.91
CA SER A 346 9.64 0.28 7.21
C SER A 346 8.21 0.56 7.71
N GLN A 347 7.18 -0.04 7.11
CA GLN A 347 5.78 0.08 7.55
C GLN A 347 5.60 -0.50 8.96
N VAL A 348 6.19 -1.66 9.24
CA VAL A 348 6.17 -2.25 10.58
C VAL A 348 6.83 -1.32 11.59
N ARG A 349 8.06 -0.87 11.31
CA ARG A 349 8.84 -0.04 12.24
C ARG A 349 8.20 1.32 12.53
N LEU A 350 7.62 1.97 11.50
CA LEU A 350 7.16 3.35 11.59
C LEU A 350 5.65 3.51 11.78
N ILE A 351 4.85 2.46 11.53
CA ILE A 351 3.38 2.53 11.64
C ILE A 351 2.88 1.47 12.64
N VAL A 352 3.08 0.19 12.35
CA VAL A 352 2.49 -0.90 13.15
C VAL A 352 3.06 -0.94 14.56
N ALA A 353 4.39 -0.88 14.72
CA ALA A 353 5.05 -0.96 16.02
C ALA A 353 4.76 0.26 16.92
N PRO A 354 4.78 1.52 16.44
CA PRO A 354 4.34 2.66 17.24
C PRO A 354 2.89 2.56 17.70
N ILE A 355 1.96 2.13 16.82
CA ILE A 355 0.56 1.90 17.19
C ILE A 355 0.46 0.84 18.29
N ALA A 356 1.15 -0.30 18.10
CA ALA A 356 1.17 -1.39 19.06
C ALA A 356 1.74 -0.96 20.41
N ARG A 357 2.88 -0.25 20.43
CA ARG A 357 3.49 0.30 21.65
C ARG A 357 2.52 1.25 22.36
N ALA A 358 1.96 2.22 21.65
CA ALA A 358 1.04 3.20 22.23
C ALA A 358 -0.22 2.55 22.82
N LEU A 359 -0.83 1.60 22.11
CA LEU A 359 -2.02 0.88 22.59
C LEU A 359 -1.72 0.00 23.82
N VAL A 360 -0.56 -0.67 23.83
CA VAL A 360 -0.12 -1.46 24.99
C VAL A 360 0.15 -0.56 26.20
N THR A 361 0.73 0.63 26.00
CA THR A 361 0.93 1.61 27.09
C THR A 361 -0.39 2.08 27.68
N VAL A 362 -1.42 2.30 26.85
CA VAL A 362 -2.72 2.82 27.30
C VAL A 362 -3.61 1.75 27.92
N LEU A 363 -3.68 0.55 27.33
CA LEU A 363 -4.64 -0.50 27.73
C LEU A 363 -4.00 -1.70 28.45
N GLY A 364 -2.71 -1.94 28.24
CA GLY A 364 -2.06 -3.21 28.57
C GLY A 364 -2.36 -4.31 27.53
N ARG A 365 -1.47 -5.30 27.41
CA ARG A 365 -1.59 -6.37 26.40
C ARG A 365 -2.90 -7.20 26.51
N PRO A 366 -3.34 -7.66 27.71
CA PRO A 366 -4.54 -8.49 27.81
C PRO A 366 -5.82 -7.73 27.41
N ALA A 367 -6.01 -6.52 27.93
CA ALA A 367 -7.18 -5.71 27.61
C ALA A 367 -7.19 -5.26 26.15
N LEU A 368 -6.01 -5.03 25.55
CA LEU A 368 -5.89 -4.78 24.11
C LEU A 368 -6.37 -6.00 23.30
N ALA A 369 -5.97 -7.22 23.66
CA ALA A 369 -6.43 -8.42 22.97
C ALA A 369 -7.97 -8.56 23.01
N GLU A 370 -8.59 -8.36 24.19
CA GLU A 370 -10.05 -8.37 24.34
C GLU A 370 -10.74 -7.26 23.54
N LYS A 371 -10.16 -6.05 23.53
CA LYS A 371 -10.65 -4.91 22.75
C LYS A 371 -10.62 -5.21 21.26
N LEU A 372 -9.50 -5.73 20.74
CA LEU A 372 -9.37 -6.11 19.33
C LEU A 372 -10.37 -7.21 18.95
N GLN A 373 -10.57 -8.20 19.82
CA GLN A 373 -11.57 -9.25 19.61
C GLN A 373 -13.00 -8.70 19.55
N THR A 374 -13.33 -7.74 20.42
CA THR A 374 -14.65 -7.08 20.42
C THR A 374 -14.87 -6.27 19.15
N LEU A 375 -13.83 -5.57 18.67
CA LEU A 375 -13.89 -4.85 17.40
C LEU A 375 -14.11 -5.79 16.21
N LEU A 376 -13.41 -6.93 16.17
CA LEU A 376 -13.60 -7.95 15.13
C LEU A 376 -15.05 -8.49 15.11
N ARG A 377 -15.64 -8.76 16.28
CA ARG A 377 -17.05 -9.18 16.39
C ARG A 377 -18.02 -8.08 15.95
N SER A 378 -17.70 -6.81 16.24
CA SER A 378 -18.54 -5.69 15.77
C SER A 378 -18.52 -5.54 14.25
N LEU A 379 -17.39 -5.87 13.61
CA LEU A 379 -17.26 -5.85 12.15
C LEU A 379 -18.01 -6.99 11.47
N SER A 380 -18.12 -8.16 12.11
CA SER A 380 -18.89 -9.28 11.55
C SER A 380 -20.41 -9.11 11.71
N ALA A 381 -20.85 -8.41 12.75
CA ALA A 381 -22.27 -8.13 13.01
C ALA A 381 -22.85 -7.03 12.11
N GLN A 382 -22.02 -6.11 11.63
CA GLN A 382 -22.43 -5.13 10.64
C GLN A 382 -22.46 -5.85 9.29
N GLU A 383 -23.62 -6.01 8.65
CA GLU A 383 -23.80 -6.57 7.28
C GLU A 383 -23.14 -5.69 6.19
N ILE A 384 -21.92 -5.25 6.43
CA ILE A 384 -21.17 -4.38 5.55
C ILE A 384 -20.46 -5.27 4.55
N SER A 385 -21.15 -5.50 3.43
CA SER A 385 -20.65 -6.05 2.17
C SER A 385 -19.47 -5.26 1.55
N LEU A 386 -18.85 -4.33 2.27
CA LEU A 386 -17.70 -3.55 1.80
C LEU A 386 -16.40 -4.25 2.22
N SER A 387 -15.59 -4.62 1.23
CA SER A 387 -14.18 -5.01 1.38
C SER A 387 -13.40 -3.88 2.04
N SER A 388 -13.38 -3.83 3.37
CA SER A 388 -12.62 -2.84 4.17
C SER A 388 -11.24 -3.37 4.54
N TYR A 389 -10.35 -2.48 4.99
CA TYR A 389 -9.03 -2.86 5.52
C TYR A 389 -9.06 -3.19 7.03
N ALA A 390 -10.16 -2.91 7.73
CA ALA A 390 -10.19 -2.92 9.19
C ALA A 390 -9.84 -4.28 9.79
N ALA A 391 -10.51 -5.36 9.35
CA ALA A 391 -10.26 -6.69 9.87
C ALA A 391 -8.81 -7.16 9.61
N GLY A 392 -8.27 -6.86 8.43
CA GLY A 392 -6.87 -7.16 8.08
C GLY A 392 -5.88 -6.37 8.94
N ASN A 393 -6.16 -5.10 9.22
CA ASN A 393 -5.34 -4.26 10.09
C ASN A 393 -5.32 -4.74 11.54
N LEU A 394 -6.49 -5.08 12.09
CA LEU A 394 -6.60 -5.62 13.45
C LEU A 394 -5.84 -6.96 13.56
N LEU A 395 -5.92 -7.81 12.54
CA LEU A 395 -5.17 -9.06 12.48
C LEU A 395 -3.66 -8.85 12.38
N ASN A 396 -3.19 -7.92 11.55
CA ASN A 396 -1.77 -7.55 11.49
C ASN A 396 -1.24 -7.06 12.85
N LEU A 397 -2.06 -6.32 13.63
CA LEU A 397 -1.70 -5.91 14.99
C LEU A 397 -1.62 -7.10 15.96
N LEU A 398 -2.57 -8.03 15.92
CA LEU A 398 -2.53 -9.25 16.74
C LEU A 398 -1.27 -10.08 16.47
N VAL A 399 -0.92 -10.25 15.19
CA VAL A 399 0.30 -10.95 14.75
C VAL A 399 1.54 -10.23 15.25
N HIS A 400 1.64 -8.91 15.08
CA HIS A 400 2.79 -8.13 15.54
C HIS A 400 2.97 -8.19 17.07
N LEU A 401 1.88 -8.19 17.83
CA LEU A 401 1.89 -8.27 19.29
C LEU A 401 2.17 -9.68 19.83
N ALA A 402 2.25 -10.69 18.95
CA ALA A 402 2.34 -12.11 19.30
C ALA A 402 1.21 -12.53 20.27
N ILE A 403 0.00 -12.01 20.04
CA ILE A 403 -1.19 -12.40 20.81
C ILE A 403 -1.65 -13.78 20.31
N ASP A 404 -1.95 -14.67 21.25
CA ASP A 404 -2.53 -15.97 20.96
C ASP A 404 -3.96 -15.83 20.42
N MET A 405 -4.18 -16.33 19.22
CA MET A 405 -5.44 -16.20 18.48
C MET A 405 -6.34 -17.45 18.58
N ARG A 406 -6.06 -18.36 19.51
CA ARG A 406 -6.96 -19.50 19.81
C ARG A 406 -8.35 -18.99 20.20
N GLY A 407 -9.38 -19.50 19.52
CA GLY A 407 -10.77 -19.09 19.72
C GLY A 407 -11.15 -17.73 19.14
N PHE A 408 -10.28 -17.08 18.35
CA PHE A 408 -10.67 -15.89 17.59
C PHE A 408 -11.54 -16.28 16.40
N ASP A 409 -12.59 -15.50 16.15
CA ASP A 409 -13.51 -15.70 15.05
C ASP A 409 -13.39 -14.58 14.03
N PHE A 410 -12.89 -14.94 12.84
CA PHE A 410 -12.79 -14.06 11.68
C PHE A 410 -13.85 -14.38 10.63
N SER A 411 -14.81 -15.28 10.92
CA SER A 411 -15.76 -15.76 9.93
C SER A 411 -16.53 -14.63 9.24
N GLN A 412 -16.82 -14.83 7.95
CA GLN A 412 -17.51 -13.85 7.07
C GLN A 412 -16.77 -12.51 6.86
N LEU A 413 -15.58 -12.30 7.43
CA LEU A 413 -14.81 -11.08 7.22
C LEU A 413 -14.04 -11.10 5.89
N THR A 414 -13.72 -9.90 5.39
CA THR A 414 -12.74 -9.74 4.31
C THR A 414 -11.40 -9.33 4.93
N LEU A 415 -10.38 -10.17 4.75
CA LEU A 415 -9.02 -9.92 5.23
C LEU A 415 -8.18 -9.44 4.05
N ARG A 416 -7.86 -8.14 4.07
CA ARG A 416 -7.11 -7.46 3.01
C ARG A 416 -5.72 -7.05 3.49
N GLU A 417 -4.71 -7.22 2.64
CA GLU A 417 -3.31 -6.84 2.91
C GLU A 417 -2.75 -7.41 4.24
N THR A 418 -3.15 -8.64 4.57
CA THR A 418 -2.74 -9.31 5.81
C THR A 418 -1.46 -10.12 5.59
N TYR A 419 -0.49 -9.97 6.49
CA TYR A 419 0.78 -10.68 6.43
C TYR A 419 0.84 -11.70 7.59
N LEU A 420 0.55 -12.97 7.26
CA LEU A 420 0.41 -14.08 8.22
C LEU A 420 1.63 -15.01 8.22
N GLN A 421 2.74 -14.61 7.61
CA GLN A 421 3.97 -15.40 7.64
C GLN A 421 4.51 -15.50 9.07
N GLY A 422 4.66 -16.72 9.56
CA GLY A 422 5.07 -17.02 10.94
C GLY A 422 3.97 -16.90 11.99
N ALA A 423 2.71 -16.63 11.59
CA ALA A 423 1.60 -16.51 12.53
C ALA A 423 1.13 -17.89 13.04
N ILE A 424 0.86 -17.99 14.34
CA ILE A 424 0.27 -19.18 14.98
C ILE A 424 -1.26 -19.05 14.91
N LEU A 425 -1.90 -19.84 14.04
CA LEU A 425 -3.33 -19.79 13.73
C LEU A 425 -4.09 -21.02 14.25
N VAL A 426 -3.66 -21.58 15.38
CA VAL A 426 -4.27 -22.77 15.98
C VAL A 426 -5.66 -22.41 16.50
N ASP A 427 -6.67 -23.23 16.17
CA ASP A 427 -8.06 -23.06 16.62
C ASP A 427 -8.65 -21.66 16.33
N THR A 428 -8.28 -21.08 15.19
CA THR A 428 -8.78 -19.79 14.70
C THR A 428 -9.82 -20.02 13.60
N ASN A 429 -11.01 -19.42 13.72
CA ASN A 429 -12.09 -19.61 12.75
C ASN A 429 -11.96 -18.65 11.56
N PHE A 430 -11.72 -19.20 10.36
CA PHE A 430 -11.72 -18.46 9.09
C PHE A 430 -12.86 -18.88 8.15
N ALA A 431 -13.97 -19.43 8.68
CA ALA A 431 -15.09 -19.88 7.88
C ALA A 431 -15.65 -18.75 7.00
N ALA A 432 -15.77 -19.00 5.69
CA ALA A 432 -16.28 -18.05 4.69
C ALA A 432 -15.52 -16.71 4.63
N VAL A 433 -14.24 -16.68 5.03
CA VAL A 433 -13.39 -15.49 4.90
C VAL A 433 -12.97 -15.25 3.45
N LYS A 434 -12.99 -13.98 3.03
CA LYS A 434 -12.43 -13.55 1.76
C LYS A 434 -11.02 -12.99 1.98
N PHE A 435 -10.01 -13.69 1.50
CA PHE A 435 -8.62 -13.21 1.51
C PHE A 435 -8.33 -12.38 0.26
N ALA A 436 -7.77 -11.19 0.43
CA ALA A 436 -7.38 -10.30 -0.65
C ALA A 436 -5.95 -9.79 -0.40
N ASN A 437 -5.02 -10.13 -1.29
CA ASN A 437 -3.60 -9.78 -1.14
C ASN A 437 -2.98 -10.26 0.19
N THR A 438 -3.42 -11.40 0.73
CA THR A 438 -2.88 -11.98 1.96
C THR A 438 -1.66 -12.86 1.67
N VAL A 439 -0.65 -12.83 2.54
CA VAL A 439 0.51 -13.74 2.50
C VAL A 439 0.43 -14.71 3.67
N PHE A 440 0.61 -16.01 3.41
CA PHE A 440 0.64 -17.07 4.41
C PHE A 440 2.05 -17.65 4.54
N THR A 441 2.34 -18.30 5.68
CA THR A 441 3.62 -19.02 5.92
C THR A 441 3.84 -20.14 4.92
N ASP A 442 2.78 -20.91 4.67
CA ASP A 442 2.83 -22.07 3.78
C ASP A 442 1.96 -21.83 2.56
N SER A 443 2.42 -22.35 1.42
CA SER A 443 1.56 -22.50 0.26
C SER A 443 0.50 -23.52 0.62
N PHE A 444 -0.79 -23.17 0.63
CA PHE A 444 -1.84 -24.17 0.75
C PHE A 444 -1.68 -25.16 -0.42
N GLY A 445 -1.18 -26.36 -0.13
CA GLY A 445 -1.10 -27.42 -1.12
C GLY A 445 -2.51 -27.73 -1.61
N THR A 446 -2.73 -27.67 -2.92
CA THR A 446 -3.98 -28.10 -3.52
C THR A 446 -4.13 -29.60 -3.25
N SER A 447 -5.22 -29.98 -2.58
CA SER A 447 -5.55 -31.39 -2.38
C SER A 447 -6.22 -31.94 -3.63
N SER A 448 -5.82 -33.13 -4.03
CA SER A 448 -6.35 -33.82 -5.21
C SER A 448 -7.50 -34.78 -4.87
N TRP A 449 -7.43 -35.40 -3.69
CA TRP A 449 -8.35 -36.45 -3.27
C TRP A 449 -8.33 -36.62 -1.76
N ILE A 450 -9.45 -37.10 -1.20
CA ILE A 450 -9.64 -37.39 0.22
C ILE A 450 -10.26 -38.77 0.35
N ALA A 451 -9.78 -39.57 1.31
CA ALA A 451 -10.38 -40.83 1.70
C ALA A 451 -10.59 -40.86 3.22
N ILE A 452 -11.63 -41.57 3.66
CA ILE A 452 -11.94 -41.81 5.07
C ILE A 452 -11.82 -43.32 5.32
N SER A 453 -11.26 -43.71 6.47
CA SER A 453 -11.16 -45.11 6.87
C SER A 453 -12.54 -45.70 7.18
N SER A 454 -12.69 -47.02 7.07
CA SER A 454 -14.01 -47.67 7.24
C SER A 454 -14.57 -47.59 8.68
N ASP A 455 -13.74 -47.21 9.65
CA ASP A 455 -14.10 -46.99 11.07
C ASP A 455 -14.32 -45.51 11.41
N ASP A 456 -14.30 -44.62 10.41
CA ASP A 456 -14.43 -43.16 10.53
C ASP A 456 -13.42 -42.50 11.51
N GLN A 457 -12.31 -43.16 11.81
CA GLN A 457 -11.28 -42.64 12.73
C GLN A 457 -10.17 -41.86 12.03
N LEU A 458 -9.91 -42.14 10.75
CA LEU A 458 -8.79 -41.58 10.01
C LEU A 458 -9.25 -40.99 8.68
N MET A 459 -8.60 -39.90 8.29
CA MET A 459 -8.75 -39.25 7.00
C MET A 459 -7.38 -39.15 6.34
N ALA A 460 -7.27 -39.60 5.09
CA ALA A 460 -6.07 -39.45 4.28
C ALA A 460 -6.31 -38.42 3.17
N VAL A 461 -5.35 -37.53 2.94
CA VAL A 461 -5.41 -36.49 1.90
C VAL A 461 -4.21 -36.60 0.99
N ALA A 462 -4.46 -36.58 -0.31
CA ALA A 462 -3.44 -36.59 -1.35
C ALA A 462 -3.13 -35.16 -1.81
N PHE A 463 -1.84 -34.84 -1.92
CA PHE A 463 -1.38 -33.51 -2.31
C PHE A 463 -0.73 -33.46 -3.70
N ASP A 464 -0.81 -32.27 -4.30
CA ASP A 464 -0.15 -31.96 -5.58
C ASP A 464 1.38 -31.97 -5.50
N SER A 465 1.93 -31.77 -4.30
CA SER A 465 3.37 -31.86 -3.98
C SER A 465 3.93 -33.29 -4.03
N GLY A 466 3.08 -34.32 -4.07
CA GLY A 466 3.52 -35.72 -3.95
C GLY A 466 3.45 -36.28 -2.52
N GLU A 467 2.95 -35.48 -1.60
CA GLU A 467 2.80 -35.85 -0.19
C GLU A 467 1.44 -36.51 0.06
N ILE A 468 1.37 -37.31 1.12
CA ILE A 468 0.13 -37.85 1.65
C ILE A 468 0.04 -37.47 3.12
N GLY A 469 -1.01 -36.75 3.50
CA GLY A 469 -1.27 -36.45 4.90
C GLY A 469 -2.28 -37.42 5.50
N LEU A 470 -2.18 -37.64 6.80
CA LEU A 470 -3.12 -38.41 7.61
C LEU A 470 -3.59 -37.56 8.80
N TRP A 471 -4.90 -37.52 9.02
CA TRP A 471 -5.56 -36.85 10.14
C TRP A 471 -6.43 -37.80 10.91
N ARG A 472 -6.57 -37.54 12.20
CA ARG A 472 -7.50 -38.22 13.09
C ARG A 472 -8.83 -37.49 13.16
N LEU A 473 -9.92 -38.23 12.97
CA LEU A 473 -11.30 -37.78 13.09
C LEU A 473 -11.86 -38.07 14.50
N PRO A 474 -12.90 -37.35 14.95
CA PRO A 474 -13.63 -36.28 14.25
C PRO A 474 -12.96 -34.90 14.31
N ASN A 475 -11.97 -34.70 15.18
CA ASN A 475 -11.40 -33.37 15.47
C ASN A 475 -10.38 -32.88 14.43
N VAL A 476 -10.18 -33.61 13.33
CA VAL A 476 -9.24 -33.30 12.23
C VAL A 476 -7.83 -32.92 12.75
N GLN A 477 -7.27 -33.75 13.64
CA GLN A 477 -5.91 -33.52 14.16
C GLN A 477 -4.86 -34.12 13.22
N PRO A 478 -3.82 -33.39 12.79
CA PRO A 478 -2.78 -33.94 11.93
C PRO A 478 -2.03 -35.05 12.68
N GLU A 479 -1.99 -36.24 12.10
CA GLU A 479 -1.25 -37.37 12.67
C GLU A 479 0.14 -37.44 12.05
N ARG A 480 0.23 -37.52 10.71
CA ARG A 480 1.51 -37.63 9.98
C ARG A 480 1.41 -37.09 8.56
N ILE A 481 2.56 -36.74 7.99
CA ILE A 481 2.74 -36.51 6.55
C ILE A 481 3.79 -37.50 6.04
N TRP A 482 3.47 -38.19 4.95
CA TRP A 482 4.35 -39.15 4.30
C TRP A 482 4.89 -38.58 3.00
N LEU A 483 6.21 -38.61 2.89
CA LEU A 483 6.96 -38.20 1.72
C LEU A 483 7.36 -39.46 0.93
N GLY A 484 7.09 -39.48 -0.37
CA GLY A 484 7.69 -40.52 -1.21
C GLY A 484 7.25 -40.59 -2.66
N HIS A 485 6.15 -39.95 -3.06
CA HIS A 485 5.89 -39.75 -4.48
C HIS A 485 6.65 -38.53 -5.01
N GLU A 486 7.19 -38.64 -6.22
CA GLU A 486 7.98 -37.57 -6.86
C GLU A 486 7.11 -36.56 -7.61
N ARG A 487 5.82 -36.89 -7.77
CA ARG A 487 4.81 -36.06 -8.43
C ARG A 487 3.47 -36.16 -7.71
N ARG A 488 2.55 -35.26 -8.07
CA ARG A 488 1.16 -35.18 -7.60
C ARG A 488 0.51 -36.55 -7.37
N VAL A 489 0.07 -36.78 -6.14
CA VAL A 489 -0.76 -37.93 -5.78
C VAL A 489 -2.20 -37.62 -6.18
N ARG A 490 -2.78 -38.46 -7.04
CA ARG A 490 -4.13 -38.24 -7.59
C ARG A 490 -5.22 -38.96 -6.83
N TRP A 491 -4.86 -40.04 -6.13
CA TRP A 491 -5.81 -40.88 -5.43
C TRP A 491 -5.18 -41.53 -4.22
N VAL A 492 -5.97 -41.69 -3.16
CA VAL A 492 -5.65 -42.47 -1.97
C VAL A 492 -6.88 -43.30 -1.56
N ALA A 493 -6.66 -44.50 -1.03
CA ALA A 493 -7.73 -45.35 -0.50
C ALA A 493 -7.21 -46.23 0.65
N PHE A 494 -8.05 -46.42 1.66
CA PHE A 494 -7.76 -47.30 2.79
C PHE A 494 -7.97 -48.78 2.42
N SER A 495 -7.16 -49.66 3.01
CA SER A 495 -7.43 -51.09 2.98
C SER A 495 -8.66 -51.44 3.83
N PRO A 496 -9.38 -52.54 3.54
CA PRO A 496 -10.56 -52.94 4.31
C PRO A 496 -10.30 -53.20 5.80
N ASP A 497 -9.06 -53.55 6.18
CA ASP A 497 -8.64 -53.76 7.56
C ASP A 497 -8.15 -52.46 8.26
N ASN A 498 -8.17 -51.31 7.57
CA ASN A 498 -7.64 -50.01 8.00
C ASN A 498 -6.18 -50.06 8.50
N GLN A 499 -5.37 -51.03 8.07
CA GLN A 499 -3.95 -51.12 8.45
C GLN A 499 -3.00 -50.54 7.39
N SER A 500 -3.46 -50.44 6.14
CA SER A 500 -2.67 -49.95 5.03
C SER A 500 -3.42 -48.89 4.22
N LEU A 501 -2.66 -48.08 3.48
CA LEU A 501 -3.19 -47.11 2.51
C LEU A 501 -2.57 -47.39 1.15
N VAL A 502 -3.36 -47.33 0.07
CA VAL A 502 -2.85 -47.32 -1.30
C VAL A 502 -2.89 -45.90 -1.85
N SER A 503 -1.86 -45.51 -2.60
CA SER A 503 -1.80 -44.24 -3.31
C SER A 503 -1.42 -44.43 -4.77
N ALA A 504 -2.01 -43.62 -5.65
CA ALA A 504 -1.71 -43.56 -7.07
C ALA A 504 -1.25 -42.16 -7.46
N SER A 505 -0.12 -42.06 -8.16
CA SER A 505 0.53 -40.80 -8.49
C SER A 505 0.84 -40.64 -9.98
N LEU A 506 0.98 -39.37 -10.40
CA LEU A 506 1.51 -39.02 -11.71
C LEU A 506 3.00 -39.40 -11.90
N ASP A 507 3.68 -39.87 -10.85
CA ASP A 507 5.01 -40.48 -10.94
C ASP A 507 5.01 -41.91 -11.50
N GLN A 508 3.84 -42.39 -11.97
CA GLN A 508 3.62 -43.69 -12.60
C GLN A 508 3.70 -44.87 -11.63
N THR A 509 3.72 -44.60 -10.32
CA THR A 509 3.80 -45.65 -9.29
C THR A 509 2.53 -45.73 -8.45
N VAL A 510 2.19 -46.97 -8.08
CA VAL A 510 1.24 -47.24 -6.99
C VAL A 510 2.06 -47.59 -5.76
N ARG A 511 1.77 -46.97 -4.61
CA ARG A 511 2.45 -47.28 -3.35
C ARG A 511 1.46 -47.79 -2.31
N VAL A 512 1.90 -48.73 -1.50
CA VAL A 512 1.19 -49.18 -0.31
C VAL A 512 1.98 -48.74 0.91
N TRP A 513 1.28 -48.14 1.86
CA TRP A 513 1.82 -47.55 3.07
C TRP A 513 1.27 -48.26 4.29
N ASP A 514 2.13 -48.51 5.27
CA ASP A 514 1.72 -49.00 6.58
C ASP A 514 1.24 -47.81 7.42
N LEU A 515 -0.01 -47.83 7.88
CA LEU A 515 -0.59 -46.70 8.61
C LEU A 515 0.05 -46.47 9.99
N ARG A 516 0.58 -47.53 10.61
CA ARG A 516 1.16 -47.47 11.97
C ARG A 516 2.56 -46.87 11.96
N THR A 517 3.37 -47.23 10.96
CA THR A 517 4.79 -46.84 10.85
C THR A 517 5.00 -45.67 9.89
N GLY A 518 4.12 -45.49 8.91
CA GLY A 518 4.26 -44.51 7.84
C GLY A 518 5.27 -44.88 6.77
N HIS A 519 5.77 -46.12 6.78
CA HIS A 519 6.71 -46.60 5.76
C HIS A 519 5.98 -47.11 4.51
N CYS A 520 6.59 -46.87 3.35
CA CYS A 520 6.16 -47.47 2.10
C CYS A 520 6.51 -48.96 2.11
N LEU A 521 5.50 -49.82 2.23
CA LEU A 521 5.64 -51.27 2.24
C LEU A 521 6.01 -51.82 0.86
N ARG A 522 5.38 -51.26 -0.19
CA ARG A 522 5.53 -51.70 -1.57
C ARG A 522 5.37 -50.54 -2.56
N THR A 523 6.11 -50.63 -3.65
CA THR A 523 5.96 -49.75 -4.82
C THR A 523 5.78 -50.61 -6.06
N PHE A 524 4.64 -50.47 -6.73
CA PHE A 524 4.31 -51.19 -7.96
C PHE A 524 4.62 -50.32 -9.18
N ARG A 525 5.33 -50.90 -10.15
CA ARG A 525 5.78 -50.24 -11.38
C ARG A 525 5.45 -51.13 -12.58
N ALA A 526 4.37 -50.81 -13.28
CA ALA A 526 4.06 -51.38 -14.61
C ALA A 526 3.44 -50.35 -15.56
N HIS A 527 2.77 -49.34 -14.99
CA HIS A 527 2.20 -48.26 -15.77
C HIS A 527 3.28 -47.38 -16.40
N GLN A 528 3.05 -46.94 -17.64
CA GLN A 528 4.00 -46.16 -18.43
C GLN A 528 3.67 -44.65 -18.45
N LYS A 529 2.54 -44.28 -17.85
CA LYS A 529 2.07 -42.89 -17.74
C LYS A 529 1.43 -42.67 -16.36
N GLY A 530 1.08 -41.41 -16.07
CA GLY A 530 0.59 -41.01 -14.76
C GLY A 530 -0.69 -41.73 -14.37
N LEU A 531 -0.82 -42.06 -13.09
CA LEU A 531 -1.98 -42.75 -12.54
C LEU A 531 -3.05 -41.76 -12.07
N HIS A 532 -4.31 -42.19 -12.15
CA HIS A 532 -5.44 -41.39 -11.69
C HIS A 532 -6.24 -42.08 -10.59
N THR A 533 -6.19 -43.41 -10.49
CA THR A 533 -7.01 -44.15 -9.55
C THR A 533 -6.33 -45.44 -9.11
N ALA A 534 -6.60 -45.85 -7.87
CA ALA A 534 -6.27 -47.16 -7.34
C ALA A 534 -7.33 -47.58 -6.30
N ALA A 535 -7.63 -48.87 -6.24
CA ALA A 535 -8.62 -49.43 -5.31
C ALA A 535 -8.15 -50.76 -4.74
N PHE A 536 -8.45 -51.03 -3.47
CA PHE A 536 -8.31 -52.34 -2.86
C PHE A 536 -9.50 -53.24 -3.23
N SER A 537 -9.25 -54.54 -3.34
CA SER A 537 -10.31 -55.53 -3.30
C SER A 537 -10.95 -55.58 -1.90
N PRO A 538 -12.22 -56.01 -1.77
CA PRO A 538 -12.92 -56.06 -0.49
C PRO A 538 -12.27 -56.99 0.55
N ASP A 539 -11.51 -57.99 0.09
CA ASP A 539 -10.74 -58.89 0.95
C ASP A 539 -9.29 -58.42 1.22
N GLY A 540 -8.91 -57.25 0.68
CA GLY A 540 -7.60 -56.63 0.84
C GLY A 540 -6.44 -57.37 0.13
N ARG A 541 -6.72 -58.43 -0.63
CA ARG A 541 -5.67 -59.26 -1.27
C ARG A 541 -5.11 -58.64 -2.55
N TYR A 542 -5.91 -57.84 -3.23
CA TYR A 542 -5.59 -57.29 -4.54
C TYR A 542 -5.69 -55.77 -4.58
N ILE A 543 -4.91 -55.16 -5.46
CA ILE A 543 -5.05 -53.74 -5.84
C ILE A 543 -5.30 -53.67 -7.33
N ALA A 544 -6.30 -52.91 -7.74
CA ALA A 544 -6.47 -52.48 -9.12
C ALA A 544 -5.99 -51.03 -9.28
N SER A 545 -5.24 -50.74 -10.33
CA SER A 545 -4.76 -49.39 -10.65
C SER A 545 -5.00 -49.03 -12.11
N GLY A 546 -5.28 -47.75 -12.37
CA GLY A 546 -5.57 -47.24 -13.71
C GLY A 546 -5.17 -45.77 -13.88
N GLY A 547 -4.89 -45.39 -15.12
CA GLY A 547 -4.45 -44.04 -15.43
C GLY A 547 -4.36 -43.71 -16.93
N GLN A 548 -3.37 -42.89 -17.26
CA GLN A 548 -3.20 -42.28 -18.58
C GLN A 548 -2.67 -43.22 -19.67
N ASP A 549 -2.24 -44.43 -19.31
CA ASP A 549 -1.81 -45.46 -20.26
C ASP A 549 -2.95 -46.36 -20.73
N HIS A 550 -4.17 -46.10 -20.26
CA HIS A 550 -5.42 -46.78 -20.64
C HIS A 550 -5.45 -48.26 -20.21
N LEU A 551 -4.52 -48.66 -19.35
CA LEU A 551 -4.41 -50.02 -18.83
C LEU A 551 -4.97 -50.08 -17.41
N ILE A 552 -5.56 -51.22 -17.07
CA ILE A 552 -5.85 -51.57 -15.67
C ILE A 552 -4.87 -52.65 -15.26
N CYS A 553 -4.08 -52.40 -14.23
CA CYS A 553 -3.19 -53.41 -13.65
C CYS A 553 -3.80 -53.97 -12.36
N LEU A 554 -3.83 -55.29 -12.24
CA LEU A 554 -4.25 -56.00 -11.02
C LEU A 554 -3.02 -56.60 -10.33
N TRP A 555 -2.85 -56.30 -9.06
CA TRP A 555 -1.67 -56.66 -8.29
C TRP A 555 -2.03 -57.49 -7.06
N ASN A 556 -1.16 -58.43 -6.70
CA ASN A 556 -1.21 -59.07 -5.39
C ASN A 556 -0.52 -58.18 -4.35
N VAL A 557 -1.25 -57.81 -3.29
CA VAL A 557 -0.76 -56.90 -2.24
C VAL A 557 0.44 -57.49 -1.49
N LYS A 558 0.41 -58.79 -1.18
CA LYS A 558 1.45 -59.45 -0.38
C LYS A 558 2.71 -59.74 -1.19
N SER A 559 2.55 -60.37 -2.35
CA SER A 559 3.70 -60.80 -3.17
C SER A 559 4.31 -59.65 -3.98
N GLY A 560 3.56 -58.57 -4.23
CA GLY A 560 4.03 -57.49 -5.08
C GLY A 560 3.88 -57.77 -6.57
N GLN A 561 3.38 -58.95 -6.95
CA GLN A 561 3.35 -59.41 -8.33
C GLN A 561 2.17 -58.81 -9.11
N LEU A 562 2.43 -58.48 -10.37
CA LEU A 562 1.41 -58.15 -11.35
C LEU A 562 0.69 -59.43 -11.76
N LEU A 563 -0.61 -59.52 -11.45
CA LEU A 563 -1.43 -60.69 -11.75
C LEU A 563 -2.04 -60.61 -13.15
N ALA A 564 -2.49 -59.42 -13.55
CA ALA A 564 -3.08 -59.20 -14.87
C ALA A 564 -2.97 -57.75 -15.31
N THR A 565 -3.03 -57.54 -16.63
CA THR A 565 -3.16 -56.23 -17.26
C THR A 565 -4.36 -56.26 -18.20
N LEU A 566 -5.46 -55.63 -17.78
CA LEU A 566 -6.69 -55.61 -18.56
C LEU A 566 -6.63 -54.49 -19.59
N ARG A 567 -6.96 -54.83 -20.84
CA ARG A 567 -6.90 -53.94 -22.00
C ARG A 567 -8.30 -53.77 -22.57
N GLY A 568 -8.70 -52.54 -22.92
CA GLY A 568 -9.98 -52.34 -23.59
C GLY A 568 -10.50 -50.91 -23.57
N HIS A 569 -10.02 -50.07 -22.67
CA HIS A 569 -10.29 -48.63 -22.72
C HIS A 569 -9.43 -47.94 -23.78
N SER A 570 -9.99 -46.95 -24.47
CA SER A 570 -9.27 -46.16 -25.49
C SER A 570 -8.76 -44.81 -24.99
N ASP A 571 -9.09 -44.43 -23.76
CA ASP A 571 -8.66 -43.18 -23.12
C ASP A 571 -8.44 -43.36 -21.59
N TRP A 572 -8.08 -42.28 -20.89
CA TRP A 572 -7.67 -42.27 -19.48
C TRP A 572 -8.70 -42.90 -18.54
N ILE A 573 -8.23 -43.77 -17.67
CA ILE A 573 -9.07 -44.42 -16.65
C ILE A 573 -9.12 -43.50 -15.44
N ASN A 574 -10.32 -43.03 -15.09
CA ASN A 574 -10.52 -42.02 -14.05
C ASN A 574 -10.95 -42.61 -12.71
N ALA A 575 -11.66 -43.75 -12.71
CA ALA A 575 -12.12 -44.40 -11.49
C ALA A 575 -12.15 -45.91 -11.64
N LEU A 576 -11.84 -46.60 -10.53
CA LEU A 576 -11.95 -48.05 -10.37
C LEU A 576 -12.72 -48.36 -9.09
N ALA A 577 -13.61 -49.34 -9.15
CA ALA A 577 -14.36 -49.81 -7.99
C ALA A 577 -14.55 -51.32 -8.05
N PHE A 578 -14.12 -52.03 -7.01
CA PHE A 578 -14.45 -53.44 -6.86
C PHE A 578 -15.89 -53.59 -6.39
N HIS A 579 -16.57 -54.60 -6.94
CA HIS A 579 -17.83 -55.05 -6.40
C HIS A 579 -17.61 -55.71 -5.02
N PRO A 580 -18.53 -55.57 -4.04
CA PRO A 580 -18.36 -56.11 -2.68
C PRO A 580 -18.07 -57.62 -2.59
N ASN A 581 -18.49 -58.40 -3.58
CA ASN A 581 -18.19 -59.85 -3.64
C ASN A 581 -16.75 -60.17 -4.12
N GLY A 582 -15.96 -59.16 -4.53
CA GLY A 582 -14.58 -59.30 -5.00
C GLY A 582 -14.40 -59.91 -6.39
N GLN A 583 -15.48 -60.27 -7.09
CA GLN A 583 -15.42 -61.00 -8.37
C GLN A 583 -15.51 -60.09 -9.60
N LEU A 584 -15.97 -58.86 -9.41
CA LEU A 584 -16.14 -57.89 -10.49
C LEU A 584 -15.37 -56.61 -10.16
N LEU A 585 -14.77 -56.04 -11.19
CA LEU A 585 -14.17 -54.70 -11.16
C LEU A 585 -14.92 -53.83 -12.17
N ALA A 586 -15.37 -52.65 -11.74
CA ALA A 586 -15.90 -51.63 -12.62
C ALA A 586 -14.82 -50.58 -12.90
N SER A 587 -14.71 -50.15 -14.15
CA SER A 587 -13.82 -49.07 -14.57
C SER A 587 -14.57 -48.00 -15.36
N ALA A 588 -14.28 -46.74 -15.05
CA ALA A 588 -14.81 -45.59 -15.78
C ALA A 588 -13.66 -44.84 -16.47
N SER A 589 -13.82 -44.54 -17.76
CA SER A 589 -12.80 -43.90 -18.59
C SER A 589 -13.30 -42.64 -19.28
N HIS A 590 -12.36 -41.81 -19.71
CA HIS A 590 -12.57 -40.66 -20.58
C HIS A 590 -13.04 -41.05 -22.00
N ASP A 591 -13.01 -42.34 -22.34
CA ASP A 591 -13.59 -42.86 -23.59
C ASP A 591 -15.13 -42.91 -23.60
N ASN A 592 -15.76 -42.32 -22.57
CA ASN A 592 -17.19 -42.28 -22.33
C ASN A 592 -17.83 -43.66 -22.08
N THR A 593 -17.05 -44.65 -21.63
CA THR A 593 -17.57 -45.99 -21.31
C THR A 593 -17.32 -46.38 -19.86
N ILE A 594 -18.25 -47.19 -19.33
CA ILE A 594 -18.03 -47.99 -18.12
C ILE A 594 -17.87 -49.45 -18.53
N ARG A 595 -16.82 -50.11 -18.06
CA ARG A 595 -16.56 -51.53 -18.34
C ARG A 595 -16.57 -52.34 -17.05
N LEU A 596 -17.10 -53.56 -17.15
CA LEU A 596 -17.12 -54.54 -16.07
C LEU A 596 -16.19 -55.69 -16.42
N TRP A 597 -15.27 -55.99 -15.50
CA TRP A 597 -14.25 -57.00 -15.67
C TRP A 597 -14.49 -58.17 -14.72
N ASN A 598 -14.35 -59.40 -15.21
CA ASN A 598 -14.29 -60.56 -14.33
C ASN A 598 -12.89 -60.64 -13.75
N VAL A 599 -12.77 -60.50 -12.44
CA VAL A 599 -11.47 -60.57 -11.74
C VAL A 599 -11.40 -61.79 -10.82
N ARG A 600 -12.16 -62.86 -11.13
CA ARG A 600 -12.05 -64.16 -10.46
C ARG A 600 -10.65 -64.74 -10.69
N VAL A 601 -9.74 -64.47 -9.76
CA VAL A 601 -8.44 -65.13 -9.67
C VAL A 601 -8.68 -66.51 -9.04
N VAL A 602 -8.73 -67.56 -9.86
CA VAL A 602 -8.99 -68.94 -9.39
C VAL A 602 -7.72 -69.65 -8.90
N ASP A 603 -6.54 -69.29 -9.42
CA ASP A 603 -5.21 -69.61 -8.87
C ASP A 603 -4.15 -68.80 -9.67
N GLU A 604 -2.93 -68.67 -9.15
CA GLU A 604 -1.80 -67.88 -9.73
C GLU A 604 -1.39 -68.26 -11.18
N GLN A 605 -2.08 -69.19 -11.85
CA GLN A 605 -1.72 -69.72 -13.17
C GLN A 605 -2.83 -69.67 -14.24
N THR A 606 -4.03 -69.17 -13.94
CA THR A 606 -5.06 -68.95 -14.98
C THR A 606 -5.03 -67.49 -15.46
N PRO A 607 -4.75 -67.20 -16.75
CA PRO A 607 -4.85 -65.85 -17.27
C PRO A 607 -6.31 -65.37 -17.19
N LEU A 608 -6.52 -64.19 -16.60
CA LEU A 608 -7.79 -63.49 -16.65
C LEU A 608 -8.11 -63.18 -18.11
N ALA A 609 -9.38 -63.28 -18.51
CA ALA A 609 -9.78 -62.88 -19.86
C ALA A 609 -9.53 -61.38 -20.04
N ASP A 610 -8.84 -61.01 -21.12
CA ASP A 610 -8.54 -59.62 -21.47
C ASP A 610 -9.79 -58.83 -21.90
N ASP A 611 -10.94 -59.51 -22.07
CA ASP A 611 -12.19 -58.92 -22.54
C ASP A 611 -13.20 -58.67 -21.39
N PRO A 612 -13.92 -57.53 -21.40
CA PRO A 612 -14.95 -57.24 -20.41
C PRO A 612 -16.16 -58.17 -20.50
N LEU A 613 -16.82 -58.43 -19.36
CA LEU A 613 -17.91 -59.40 -19.19
C LEU A 613 -19.21 -59.05 -19.95
N ILE A 614 -19.50 -57.75 -20.10
CA ILE A 614 -20.71 -57.22 -20.74
C ILE A 614 -20.28 -55.96 -21.51
N GLY A 615 -20.80 -55.82 -22.73
CA GLY A 615 -20.51 -54.68 -23.62
C GLY A 615 -20.73 -53.32 -22.94
N THR A 616 -19.96 -52.34 -23.40
CA THR A 616 -19.98 -50.92 -23.00
C THR A 616 -21.38 -50.43 -22.67
N LEU A 617 -21.58 -50.00 -21.40
CA LEU A 617 -22.73 -49.20 -20.98
C LEU A 617 -22.49 -47.73 -21.27
#